data_AF-A0A1G6GNF1-F1
#
_entry.id   AF-A0A1G6GNF1-F1
#
_cell.length_a   1.000
_cell.length_b   1.000
_cell.length_c   1.000
_cell.angle_alpha   90.00
_cell.angle_beta   90.00
_cell.angle_gamma   90.00
#
_symmetry.space_group_name_H-M   'P 1'
#
loop_
_entity.id
_entity.type
_entity.pdbx_description
1 polymer ?
#
loop_
_entity_poly.entity_id
_entity_poly.type
_entity_poly.pdbx_seq_one_letter_code
_entity_poly.pdbx_strand_id
1 'polypeptide(L)'
;MDSIDKIINQNRHLLDNTDPPRGHFDRFQAKLKGQTILIPTNHNSWIYAAATVAILISISFWGVSVFKSPLIQQQFTASYSEIHDVERYYQGQLDNKMQAFQKIYAGDKNIEGDVKVEIQEMETTRKSLIYNYQVNPGNERILNEIVNNYRLQIEMLNAVISMQTNSENDLKL
;
A
#
# COMPACT_ATOMS: atom_id res chain seq x y z
N MET A 1 9.04 2.66 40.44
CA MET A 1 8.09 3.29 39.48
C MET A 1 7.31 4.35 40.24
N ASP A 2 8.00 5.23 40.98
CA ASP A 2 7.38 5.90 42.14
C ASP A 2 7.02 7.36 41.87
N SER A 3 7.36 7.86 40.68
CA SER A 3 7.17 9.26 40.30
C SER A 3 5.71 9.56 39.98
N ILE A 4 5.01 8.65 39.29
CA ILE A 4 3.61 8.82 38.90
C ILE A 4 2.69 8.75 40.13
N ASP A 5 2.90 7.76 41.01
CA ASP A 5 2.08 7.60 42.22
C ASP A 5 2.17 8.81 43.16
N LYS A 6 3.35 9.41 43.24
CA LYS A 6 3.58 10.62 44.03
C LYS A 6 2.87 11.83 43.43
N ILE A 7 2.90 11.98 42.11
CA ILE A 7 2.18 13.05 41.39
C ILE A 7 0.67 12.89 41.57
N ILE A 8 0.13 11.67 41.43
CA ILE A 8 -1.30 11.39 41.59
C ILE A 8 -1.75 11.69 43.03
N ASN A 9 -1.00 11.25 44.04
CA ASN A 9 -1.36 11.52 45.43
C ASN A 9 -1.22 12.99 45.82
N GLN A 10 -0.25 13.72 45.27
CA GLN A 10 -0.11 15.17 45.52
C GLN A 10 -1.25 15.98 44.89
N ASN A 11 -1.78 15.53 43.74
CA ASN A 11 -2.83 16.21 43.01
C ASN A 11 -4.24 15.61 43.24
N ARG A 12 -4.38 14.67 44.18
CA ARG A 12 -5.65 13.96 44.46
C ARG A 12 -6.83 14.90 44.68
N HIS A 13 -6.59 16.00 45.39
CA HIS A 13 -7.59 17.05 45.66
C HIS A 13 -8.10 17.79 44.41
N LEU A 14 -7.32 17.80 43.31
CA LEU A 14 -7.72 18.32 41.99
C LEU A 14 -8.49 17.28 41.17
N LEU A 15 -8.33 15.99 41.50
CA LEU A 15 -8.97 14.87 40.80
C LEU A 15 -10.31 14.47 41.44
N ASP A 16 -10.44 14.65 42.76
CA ASP A 16 -11.61 14.23 43.55
C ASP A 16 -12.74 15.27 43.65
N ASN A 17 -12.63 16.41 42.96
CA ASN A 17 -13.64 17.47 43.04
C ASN A 17 -14.30 17.75 41.70
N THR A 18 -15.27 16.91 41.35
CA THR A 18 -16.63 17.33 40.99
C THR A 18 -17.41 16.11 40.50
N ASP A 19 -18.36 15.64 41.31
CA ASP A 19 -19.47 14.89 40.73
C ASP A 19 -20.13 15.81 39.69
N PRO A 20 -20.29 15.35 38.45
CA PRO A 20 -20.81 16.20 37.41
C PRO A 20 -22.24 16.64 37.78
N PRO A 21 -22.62 17.91 37.55
CA PRO A 21 -23.92 18.44 37.98
C PRO A 21 -25.07 17.60 37.38
N ARG A 22 -26.14 17.37 38.16
CA ARG A 22 -27.28 16.51 37.78
C ARG A 22 -27.74 16.80 36.35
N GLY A 23 -27.98 15.74 35.58
CA GLY A 23 -28.29 15.82 34.15
C GLY A 23 -27.06 15.97 33.24
N HIS A 24 -25.83 15.90 33.76
CA HIS A 24 -24.63 15.83 32.91
C HIS A 24 -24.64 14.61 31.99
N PHE A 25 -25.07 13.45 32.50
CA PHE A 25 -25.23 12.25 31.68
C PHE A 25 -26.29 12.44 30.60
N ASP A 26 -27.43 13.06 30.91
CA ASP A 26 -28.48 13.33 29.94
C ASP A 26 -28.03 14.33 28.87
N ARG A 27 -27.29 15.39 29.25
CA ARG A 27 -26.67 16.33 28.30
C ARG A 27 -25.59 15.67 27.45
N PHE A 28 -24.80 14.78 28.04
CA PHE A 28 -23.78 14.01 27.34
C PHE A 28 -24.43 13.04 26.35
N GLN A 29 -25.50 12.35 26.75
CA GLN A 29 -26.28 11.47 25.90
C GLN A 29 -27.01 12.24 24.80
N ALA A 30 -27.55 13.43 25.09
CA ALA A 30 -28.15 14.31 24.09
C ALA A 30 -27.11 14.82 23.09
N LYS A 31 -25.89 15.16 23.55
CA LYS A 31 -24.75 15.48 22.68
C LYS A 31 -24.31 14.28 21.86
N LEU A 32 -24.31 13.06 22.39
CA LEU A 32 -24.01 11.82 21.64
C LEU A 32 -25.09 11.46 20.61
N LYS A 33 -26.37 11.69 20.92
CA LYS A 33 -27.48 11.43 19.99
C LYS A 33 -27.55 12.50 18.89
N GLY A 34 -27.24 13.76 19.21
CA GLY A 34 -27.12 14.87 18.25
C GLY A 34 -25.78 14.92 17.49
N GLN A 35 -24.73 14.33 18.05
CA GLN A 35 -23.49 13.92 17.37
C GLN A 35 -23.55 12.43 17.08
N THR A 36 -24.67 11.98 16.50
CA THR A 36 -24.47 11.05 15.41
C THR A 36 -23.60 11.84 14.44
N ILE A 37 -22.28 11.62 14.53
CA ILE A 37 -21.45 11.72 13.35
C ILE A 37 -22.18 10.76 12.43
N LEU A 38 -23.11 11.30 11.64
CA LEU A 38 -23.39 10.78 10.34
C LEU A 38 -22.02 10.91 9.70
N ILE A 39 -21.16 9.92 9.97
CA ILE A 39 -20.10 9.56 9.07
C ILE A 39 -20.95 9.36 7.85
N PRO A 40 -20.91 10.26 6.85
CA PRO A 40 -21.58 9.92 5.63
C PRO A 40 -20.94 8.58 5.30
N THR A 41 -21.74 7.51 5.32
CA THR A 41 -21.41 6.27 4.64
C THR A 41 -21.51 6.59 3.15
N ASN A 42 -20.83 7.66 2.73
CA ASN A 42 -20.31 7.75 1.41
C ASN A 42 -19.20 6.73 1.45
N HIS A 43 -19.57 5.51 1.10
CA HIS A 43 -18.73 4.38 0.82
C HIS A 43 -17.84 4.75 -0.38
N ASN A 44 -17.01 5.77 -0.21
CA ASN A 44 -15.94 6.11 -1.13
C ASN A 44 -14.71 5.36 -0.63
N SER A 45 -14.77 4.04 -0.82
CA SER A 45 -13.68 3.10 -0.57
C SER A 45 -12.39 3.44 -1.35
N TRP A 46 -12.44 4.43 -2.24
CA TRP A 46 -11.32 4.97 -3.01
C TRP A 46 -10.23 5.65 -2.16
N ILE A 47 -10.56 6.19 -0.97
CA ILE A 47 -9.55 6.77 -0.07
C ILE A 47 -8.69 5.67 0.60
N TYR A 48 -9.25 4.47 0.80
CA TYR A 48 -8.51 3.34 1.38
C TYR A 48 -7.58 2.67 0.36
N ALA A 49 -7.96 2.63 -0.93
CA ALA A 49 -7.15 2.03 -1.98
C ALA A 49 -5.84 2.81 -2.25
N ALA A 50 -5.92 4.14 -2.34
CA ALA A 50 -4.74 5.00 -2.52
C ALA A 50 -3.78 4.92 -1.31
N ALA A 51 -4.32 4.86 -0.08
CA ALA A 51 -3.51 4.71 1.13
C ALA A 51 -2.79 3.34 1.19
N THR A 52 -3.42 2.25 0.72
CA THR A 52 -2.78 0.93 0.69
C THR A 52 -1.67 0.81 -0.34
N VAL A 53 -1.85 1.38 -1.54
CA VAL A 53 -0.80 1.40 -2.58
C VAL A 53 0.39 2.22 -2.09
N ALA A 54 0.16 3.42 -1.53
CA ALA A 54 1.19 4.25 -0.91
C ALA A 54 1.95 3.54 0.25
N ILE A 55 1.27 2.69 1.03
CA ILE A 55 1.89 1.86 2.09
C ILE A 55 2.76 0.74 1.50
N LEU A 56 2.34 0.08 0.42
CA LEU A 56 3.10 -1.01 -0.21
C LEU A 56 4.37 -0.52 -0.91
N ILE A 57 4.32 0.67 -1.51
CA ILE A 57 5.48 1.31 -2.16
C ILE A 57 6.49 1.78 -1.12
N SER A 58 6.01 2.35 -0.02
CA SER A 58 6.89 2.75 1.07
C SER A 58 7.55 1.52 1.73
N ILE A 59 6.85 0.39 1.94
CA ILE A 59 7.48 -0.86 2.39
C ILE A 59 8.55 -1.35 1.40
N SER A 60 8.30 -1.22 0.09
CA SER A 60 9.26 -1.60 -0.96
C SER A 60 10.52 -0.72 -0.94
N PHE A 61 10.40 0.55 -0.57
CA PHE A 61 11.51 1.49 -0.46
C PHE A 61 12.33 1.29 0.84
N TRP A 62 11.70 0.95 1.97
CA TRP A 62 12.40 0.68 3.24
C TRP A 62 13.11 -0.69 3.27
N GLY A 63 12.68 -1.66 2.45
CA GLY A 63 13.30 -2.98 2.31
C GLY A 63 14.78 -2.97 1.88
N VAL A 64 15.23 -1.87 1.25
CA VAL A 64 16.63 -1.65 0.87
C VAL A 64 17.55 -1.48 2.09
N SER A 65 17.00 -1.12 3.26
CA SER A 65 17.80 -0.86 4.48
C SER A 65 17.82 -1.98 5.53
N VAL A 66 16.98 -3.02 5.41
CA VAL A 66 16.83 -4.02 6.52
C VAL A 66 17.24 -5.46 6.16
N PHE A 67 17.16 -5.92 4.91
CA PHE A 67 17.38 -7.36 4.63
C PHE A 67 18.74 -7.68 4.02
N LYS A 68 19.74 -7.72 4.90
CA LYS A 68 20.71 -8.83 4.85
C LYS A 68 19.95 -10.11 5.22
N SER A 69 19.41 -10.82 4.24
CA SER A 69 18.94 -12.20 4.44
C SER A 69 19.18 -13.03 3.19
N PRO A 70 19.60 -14.30 3.32
CA PRO A 70 20.03 -15.12 2.20
C PRO A 70 18.80 -15.73 1.52
N LEU A 71 18.15 -14.96 0.66
CA LEU A 71 17.07 -15.49 -0.17
C LEU A 71 17.66 -16.01 -1.48
N ILE A 72 17.71 -17.35 -1.55
CA ILE A 72 17.92 -18.20 -2.72
C ILE A 72 19.10 -17.74 -3.60
N GLN A 73 20.30 -18.22 -3.27
CA GLN A 73 21.41 -18.33 -4.21
C GLN A 73 21.05 -19.37 -5.28
N GLN A 74 20.15 -19.01 -6.20
CA GLN A 74 20.15 -19.63 -7.50
C GLN A 74 21.21 -18.88 -8.28
N GLN A 75 22.41 -19.47 -8.29
CA GLN A 75 23.60 -18.85 -8.83
C GLN A 75 23.52 -18.85 -10.36
N PHE A 76 22.76 -17.89 -10.91
CA PHE A 76 22.71 -17.57 -12.32
C PHE A 76 23.98 -16.83 -12.73
N THR A 77 24.96 -17.55 -13.30
CA THR A 77 26.07 -16.92 -14.00
C THR A 77 25.54 -16.25 -15.27
N ALA A 78 25.07 -15.02 -15.12
CA ALA A 78 24.08 -14.44 -16.01
C ALA A 78 24.67 -13.59 -17.14
N SER A 79 24.27 -13.90 -18.38
CA SER A 79 24.57 -13.12 -19.59
C SER A 79 23.47 -12.09 -19.88
N TYR A 80 23.75 -11.11 -20.74
CA TYR A 80 22.77 -10.12 -21.22
C TYR A 80 21.49 -10.74 -21.81
N SER A 81 21.54 -12.00 -22.27
CA SER A 81 20.38 -12.76 -22.75
C SER A 81 19.30 -12.96 -21.69
N GLU A 82 19.66 -13.05 -20.40
CA GLU A 82 18.71 -13.36 -19.34
C GLU A 82 17.76 -12.21 -19.03
N ILE A 83 18.24 -10.96 -19.16
CA ILE A 83 17.36 -9.78 -19.05
C ILE A 83 16.31 -9.83 -20.17
N HIS A 84 16.71 -10.12 -21.40
CA HIS A 84 15.78 -10.19 -22.53
C HIS A 84 14.69 -11.25 -22.32
N ASP A 85 15.06 -12.40 -21.76
CA ASP A 85 14.10 -13.47 -21.47
C ASP A 85 13.13 -13.06 -20.34
N VAL A 86 13.64 -12.43 -19.29
CA VAL A 86 12.83 -11.86 -18.20
C VAL A 86 11.88 -10.79 -18.73
N GLU A 87 12.38 -9.82 -19.50
CA GLU A 87 11.59 -8.76 -20.09
C GLU A 87 10.47 -9.32 -20.97
N ARG A 88 10.80 -10.25 -21.88
CA ARG A 88 9.80 -10.88 -22.76
C ARG A 88 8.70 -11.58 -21.97
N TYR A 89 9.07 -12.35 -20.95
CA TYR A 89 8.12 -13.11 -20.14
C TYR A 89 7.18 -12.20 -19.34
N TYR A 90 7.71 -11.19 -18.66
CA TYR A 90 6.91 -10.33 -17.80
C TYR A 90 6.18 -9.21 -18.55
N GLN A 91 6.72 -8.68 -19.65
CA GLN A 91 6.02 -7.68 -20.48
C GLN A 91 4.71 -8.24 -21.02
N GLY A 92 4.70 -9.47 -21.54
CA GLY A 92 3.46 -10.09 -22.02
C GLY A 92 2.40 -10.24 -20.91
N GLN A 93 2.81 -10.50 -19.67
CA GLN A 93 1.88 -10.53 -18.54
C GLN A 93 1.38 -9.13 -18.16
N LEU A 94 2.27 -8.14 -18.09
CA LEU A 94 1.90 -6.76 -17.81
C LEU A 94 0.93 -6.21 -18.86
N ASP A 95 1.16 -6.46 -20.15
CA ASP A 95 0.28 -6.02 -21.22
C ASP A 95 -1.13 -6.60 -21.05
N ASN A 96 -1.23 -7.90 -20.74
CA ASN A 96 -2.52 -8.54 -20.46
C ASN A 96 -3.23 -7.92 -19.24
N LYS A 97 -2.49 -7.63 -18.16
CA LYS A 97 -3.04 -7.00 -16.97
C LYS A 97 -3.44 -5.55 -17.21
N MET A 98 -2.65 -4.80 -17.98
CA MET A 98 -2.96 -3.43 -18.38
C MET A 98 -4.25 -3.37 -19.19
N GLN A 99 -4.41 -4.27 -20.16
CA GLN A 99 -5.64 -4.34 -20.96
C GLN A 99 -6.85 -4.68 -20.09
N ALA A 100 -6.72 -5.59 -19.12
CA ALA A 100 -7.78 -5.90 -18.18
C ALA A 100 -8.12 -4.68 -17.29
N PHE A 101 -7.10 -4.01 -16.74
CA PHE A 101 -7.26 -2.78 -15.97
C PHE A 101 -8.00 -1.70 -16.76
N GLN A 102 -7.56 -1.42 -18.00
CA GLN A 102 -8.18 -0.42 -18.87
C GLN A 102 -9.65 -0.76 -19.19
N LYS A 103 -9.99 -2.04 -19.36
CA LYS A 103 -11.38 -2.46 -19.60
C LYS A 103 -12.28 -2.23 -18.39
N ILE A 104 -11.77 -2.51 -17.19
CA ILE A 104 -12.53 -2.45 -15.93
C ILE A 104 -12.69 -1.01 -15.46
N TYR A 105 -11.63 -0.21 -15.58
CA TYR A 105 -11.60 1.17 -15.09
C TYR A 105 -11.79 2.21 -16.20
N ALA A 106 -12.30 1.81 -17.37
CA ALA A 106 -12.62 2.70 -18.47
C ALA A 106 -13.58 3.82 -18.00
N GLY A 107 -13.06 5.02 -17.79
CA GLY A 107 -13.83 6.20 -17.39
C GLY A 107 -13.64 6.65 -15.93
N ASP A 108 -12.98 5.87 -15.08
CA ASP A 108 -12.56 6.31 -13.74
C ASP A 108 -11.20 7.01 -13.81
N LYS A 109 -11.23 8.31 -14.13
CA LYS A 109 -10.02 9.11 -14.35
C LYS A 109 -9.12 9.25 -13.13
N ASN A 110 -9.66 9.08 -11.92
CA ASN A 110 -8.86 9.19 -10.70
C ASN A 110 -8.03 7.92 -10.52
N ILE A 111 -8.68 6.75 -10.56
CA ILE A 111 -8.00 5.45 -10.42
C ILE A 111 -7.03 5.22 -11.58
N GLU A 112 -7.43 5.56 -12.81
CA GLU A 112 -6.55 5.48 -13.98
C GLU A 112 -5.31 6.35 -13.82
N GLY A 113 -5.47 7.59 -13.32
CA GLY A 113 -4.36 8.51 -13.07
C GLY A 113 -3.38 7.98 -12.03
N ASP A 114 -3.88 7.59 -10.86
CA ASP A 114 -3.05 7.12 -9.75
C ASP A 114 -2.27 5.85 -10.11
N VAL A 115 -2.95 4.88 -10.73
CA VAL A 115 -2.35 3.61 -11.16
C VAL A 115 -1.30 3.83 -12.24
N LYS A 116 -1.55 4.77 -13.17
CA LYS A 116 -0.60 5.10 -14.22
C LYS A 116 0.67 5.74 -13.68
N VAL A 117 0.55 6.66 -12.71
CA VAL A 117 1.71 7.27 -12.04
C VAL A 117 2.54 6.19 -11.38
N GLU A 118 1.90 5.29 -10.63
CA GLU A 118 2.59 4.21 -9.93
C GLU A 118 3.34 3.29 -10.89
N ILE A 119 2.68 2.87 -11.97
CA ILE A 119 3.31 2.07 -13.01
C ILE A 119 4.54 2.78 -13.59
N GLN A 120 4.45 4.09 -13.84
CA GLN A 120 5.59 4.86 -14.35
C GLN A 120 6.77 4.90 -13.37
N GLU A 121 6.52 4.98 -12.06
CA GLU A 121 7.55 4.93 -11.03
C GLU A 121 8.23 3.55 -10.98
N MET A 122 7.46 2.47 -11.06
CA MET A 122 7.98 1.10 -11.12
C MET A 122 8.81 0.86 -12.39
N GLU A 123 8.36 1.30 -13.56
CA GLU A 123 9.10 1.25 -14.83
C GLU A 123 10.43 2.01 -14.74
N THR A 124 10.43 3.18 -14.11
CA THR A 124 11.63 4.00 -13.94
C THR A 124 12.64 3.29 -13.04
N THR A 125 12.17 2.71 -11.94
CA THR A 125 12.99 1.90 -11.03
C THR A 125 13.62 0.72 -11.77
N ARG A 126 12.84 0.01 -12.58
CA ARG A 126 13.35 -1.12 -13.39
C ARG A 126 14.40 -0.70 -14.39
N LYS A 127 14.20 0.41 -15.12
CA LYS A 127 15.22 0.93 -16.06
C LYS A 127 16.54 1.20 -15.37
N SER A 128 16.50 1.74 -14.14
CA SER A 128 17.69 1.94 -13.31
C SER A 128 18.36 0.61 -12.94
N LEU A 129 17.57 -0.40 -12.53
CA LEU A 129 18.10 -1.74 -12.24
C LEU A 129 18.74 -2.40 -13.46
N ILE A 130 18.12 -2.31 -14.64
CA ILE A 130 18.67 -2.82 -15.91
C ILE A 130 19.99 -2.10 -16.24
N TYR A 131 20.03 -0.78 -16.11
CA TYR A 131 21.27 -0.02 -16.31
C TYR A 131 22.37 -0.47 -15.34
N ASN A 132 22.05 -0.61 -14.06
CA ASN A 132 23.00 -1.06 -13.03
C ASN A 132 23.52 -2.48 -13.29
N TYR A 133 22.69 -3.34 -13.88
CA TYR A 133 23.09 -4.67 -14.34
C TYR A 133 24.02 -4.60 -15.55
N GLN A 134 23.75 -3.72 -16.52
CA GLN A 134 24.60 -3.56 -17.72
C GLN A 134 26.01 -3.09 -17.36
N VAL A 135 26.15 -2.23 -16.35
CA VAL A 135 27.45 -1.76 -15.87
C VAL A 135 28.12 -2.74 -14.88
N ASN A 136 27.37 -3.70 -14.32
CA ASN A 136 27.87 -4.79 -13.47
C ASN A 136 27.30 -6.16 -13.89
N PRO A 137 27.67 -6.70 -15.08
CA PRO A 137 27.11 -7.96 -15.57
C PRO A 137 27.42 -9.13 -14.64
N GLY A 138 26.51 -10.11 -14.56
CA GLY A 138 26.64 -11.28 -13.68
C GLY A 138 26.28 -11.02 -12.22
N ASN A 139 25.79 -9.82 -11.89
CA ASN A 139 25.24 -9.53 -10.57
C ASN A 139 23.80 -10.05 -10.46
N GLU A 140 23.68 -11.31 -10.05
CA GLU A 140 22.40 -12.01 -9.82
C GLU A 140 21.45 -11.27 -8.90
N ARG A 141 21.97 -10.52 -7.92
CA ARG A 141 21.13 -9.73 -7.03
C ARG A 141 20.34 -8.70 -7.83
N ILE A 142 20.99 -7.99 -8.75
CA ILE A 142 20.31 -6.99 -9.58
C ILE A 142 19.30 -7.66 -10.52
N LEU A 143 19.62 -8.84 -11.08
CA LEU A 143 18.67 -9.61 -11.88
C LEU A 143 17.42 -9.98 -11.06
N ASN A 144 17.60 -10.45 -9.82
CA ASN A 144 16.50 -10.74 -8.91
C ASN A 144 15.66 -9.50 -8.60
N GLU A 145 16.26 -8.33 -8.41
CA GLU A 145 15.52 -7.08 -8.21
C GLU A 145 14.70 -6.69 -9.46
N ILE A 146 15.23 -6.90 -10.67
CA ILE A 146 14.48 -6.65 -11.92
C ILE A 146 13.24 -7.55 -11.98
N VAL A 147 13.42 -8.85 -11.70
CA VAL A 147 12.32 -9.82 -11.64
C VAL A 147 11.31 -9.45 -10.56
N ASN A 148 11.78 -9.03 -9.39
CA ASN A 148 10.92 -8.65 -8.28
C ASN A 148 10.09 -7.41 -8.60
N ASN A 149 10.69 -6.39 -9.23
CA ASN A 149 9.97 -5.20 -9.68
C ASN A 149 8.83 -5.55 -10.65
N TYR A 150 9.06 -6.45 -11.61
CA TYR A 150 8.00 -6.95 -12.50
C TYR A 150 6.86 -7.64 -11.74
N ARG A 151 7.19 -8.50 -10.77
CA ARG A 151 6.20 -9.21 -9.95
C ARG A 151 5.34 -8.24 -9.15
N LEU A 152 5.95 -7.26 -8.50
CA LEU A 152 5.26 -6.24 -7.73
C LEU A 152 4.28 -5.44 -8.62
N GLN A 153 4.69 -5.09 -9.84
CA GLN A 153 3.84 -4.33 -10.76
C GLN A 153 2.61 -5.14 -11.20
N ILE A 154 2.80 -6.45 -11.43
CA ILE A 154 1.70 -7.37 -11.74
C ILE A 154 0.77 -7.54 -10.52
N GLU A 155 1.32 -7.69 -9.33
CA GLU A 155 0.55 -7.82 -8.08
C GLU A 155 -0.28 -6.57 -7.79
N MET A 156 0.30 -5.40 -7.98
CA MET A 156 -0.39 -4.11 -7.86
C MET A 156 -1.56 -4.01 -8.86
N LEU A 157 -1.32 -4.32 -10.14
CA LEU A 157 -2.39 -4.35 -11.15
C LEU A 157 -3.50 -5.37 -10.81
N ASN A 158 -3.14 -6.56 -10.32
CA ASN A 158 -4.11 -7.57 -9.87
C ASN A 158 -4.94 -7.07 -8.70
N ALA A 159 -4.30 -6.45 -7.71
CA ALA A 159 -4.97 -5.91 -6.53
C ALA A 159 -6.01 -4.88 -6.95
N VAL A 160 -5.62 -3.93 -7.80
CA VAL A 160 -6.53 -2.92 -8.34
C VAL A 160 -7.68 -3.57 -9.11
N ILE A 161 -7.40 -4.44 -10.09
CA ILE A 161 -8.44 -5.16 -10.86
C ILE A 161 -9.46 -5.89 -9.97
N SER A 162 -8.99 -6.52 -8.88
CA SER A 162 -9.85 -7.26 -7.96
C SER A 162 -10.82 -6.38 -7.18
N MET A 163 -10.49 -5.09 -6.97
CA MET A 163 -11.34 -4.16 -6.20
C MET A 163 -12.69 -3.91 -6.90
N GLN A 164 -12.72 -3.82 -8.23
CA GLN A 164 -13.97 -3.65 -8.98
C GLN A 164 -14.76 -4.96 -9.10
N THR A 165 -14.07 -6.09 -9.21
CA THR A 165 -14.73 -7.40 -9.37
C THR A 165 -15.52 -7.79 -8.10
N ASN A 166 -14.99 -7.44 -6.93
CA ASN A 166 -15.67 -7.69 -5.66
C ASN A 166 -16.82 -6.70 -5.40
N SER A 167 -16.70 -5.43 -5.84
CA SER A 167 -17.76 -4.42 -5.65
C SER A 167 -19.04 -4.73 -6.45
N GLU A 168 -18.93 -5.37 -7.63
CA GLU A 168 -20.10 -5.78 -8.42
C GLU A 168 -20.89 -6.95 -7.80
N ASN A 169 -20.25 -7.79 -6.99
CA ASN A 169 -20.91 -8.93 -6.34
C ASN A 169 -21.68 -8.52 -5.08
N ASP A 170 -21.22 -7.47 -4.38
CA ASP A 170 -21.89 -6.95 -3.18
C ASP A 170 -23.17 -6.14 -3.49
N LEU A 171 -23.35 -5.71 -4.74
CA LEU A 171 -24.54 -4.97 -5.21
C LEU A 171 -25.69 -5.90 -5.69
N LYS A 172 -25.50 -7.23 -5.65
CA LYS A 172 -26.48 -8.23 -6.10
C LYS A 172 -27.11 -9.05 -4.96
N LEU A 173 -26.86 -8.69 -3.70
CA LEU A 173 -27.48 -9.27 -2.51
C LEU A 173 -28.50 -8.30 -1.91
#